data_AF-A0A0A7EWG9-F1
#
_entry.id   AF-A0A0A7EWG9-F1
#
_cell.length_a   1.000
_cell.length_b   1.000
_cell.length_c   1.000
_cell.angle_alpha   90.00
_cell.angle_beta   90.00
_cell.angle_gamma   90.00
#
_symmetry.space_group_name_H-M   'P 1'
#
loop_
_entity.id
_entity.type
_entity.pdbx_description
1 polymer ?
#
loop_
_entity_poly.entity_id
_entity_poly.type
_entity_poly.pdbx_seq_one_letter_code
_entity_poly.pdbx_strand_id
1 'polypeptide(L)'
;HKFTVISVPHLPEKQATGRFEEDFIEKRKRRLILWMNHMTSHPVLSQYEGFEHFLMCADDKQWKLGKRRAEKDEMVGAHFMLTLQIPKEHQDLQDVEERVDNFKAFARKMDDSVMQLT
;
A
#
# COMPACT_ATOMS: atom_id res chain seq x y z
N HIS A 1 7.25 4.50 7.82
CA HIS A 1 6.08 4.25 6.94
C HIS A 1 6.02 5.35 5.89
N LYS A 2 6.22 5.04 4.60
CA LYS A 2 6.29 6.03 3.50
C LYS A 2 4.94 6.72 3.29
N PHE A 3 3.89 5.94 3.08
CA PHE A 3 2.53 6.44 2.82
C PHE A 3 1.67 6.27 4.08
N THR A 4 1.26 7.38 4.70
CA THR A 4 0.47 7.38 5.95
C THR A 4 -1.02 7.54 5.74
N VAL A 5 -1.44 8.15 4.62
CA VAL A 5 -2.85 8.39 4.28
C VAL A 5 -3.35 7.60 3.09
N ILE A 6 -2.52 6.66 2.61
CA ILE A 6 -2.90 5.71 1.57
C ILE A 6 -3.01 4.33 2.21
N SER A 7 -4.13 3.66 1.93
CA SER A 7 -4.29 2.26 2.31
C SER A 7 -3.39 1.38 1.43
N VAL A 8 -2.31 0.86 1.99
CA VAL A 8 -1.37 -0.02 1.28
C VAL A 8 -1.88 -1.46 1.38
N PRO A 9 -2.03 -2.19 0.26
CA PRO A 9 -2.53 -3.57 0.30
C PRO A 9 -1.58 -4.46 1.13
N HIS A 10 -2.17 -5.30 1.99
CA HIS A 10 -1.40 -6.19 2.85
C HIS A 10 -0.75 -7.32 2.04
N LEU A 11 0.50 -7.65 2.37
CA LEU A 11 1.14 -8.85 1.85
C LEU A 11 0.54 -10.10 2.52
N PRO A 12 0.50 -11.24 1.81
CA PRO A 12 0.09 -12.50 2.43
C PRO A 12 1.05 -12.93 3.55
N GLU A 13 0.52 -13.70 4.49
CA GLU A 13 1.23 -14.16 5.68
C GLU A 13 2.56 -14.85 5.38
N LYS A 14 3.50 -14.72 6.32
CA LYS A 14 4.73 -15.51 6.33
C LYS A 14 4.48 -16.76 7.16
N GLN A 15 4.93 -17.91 6.67
CA GLN A 15 4.79 -19.20 7.35
C GLN A 15 6.17 -19.87 7.40
N ALA A 16 6.56 -20.39 8.58
CA ALA A 16 7.84 -21.07 8.77
C ALA A 16 7.73 -22.58 8.55
N THR A 17 6.83 -23.23 9.27
CA THR A 17 6.47 -24.65 9.11
C THR A 17 5.61 -24.83 7.85
N GLY A 18 5.82 -25.86 7.04
CA GLY A 18 5.03 -26.07 5.82
C GLY A 18 5.26 -25.05 4.71
N ARG A 19 6.32 -24.22 4.79
CA ARG A 19 6.61 -23.17 3.79
C ARG A 19 6.84 -23.66 2.35
N PHE A 20 7.04 -24.97 2.20
CA PHE A 20 7.23 -25.65 0.92
C PHE A 20 6.01 -26.47 0.50
N GLU A 21 4.92 -26.46 1.28
CA GLU A 21 3.67 -27.09 0.91
C GLU A 21 3.06 -26.38 -0.30
N GLU A 22 2.61 -27.16 -1.28
CA GLU A 22 2.10 -26.64 -2.55
C GLU A 22 0.89 -25.72 -2.34
N ASP A 23 -0.05 -26.12 -1.48
CA ASP A 23 -1.24 -25.34 -1.14
C ASP A 23 -0.87 -23.96 -0.56
N PHE A 24 0.16 -23.91 0.30
CA PHE A 24 0.65 -22.65 0.84
C PHE A 24 1.26 -21.77 -0.25
N ILE A 25 2.12 -22.35 -1.10
CA ILE A 25 2.78 -21.62 -2.18
C ILE A 25 1.75 -21.06 -3.17
N GLU A 26 0.77 -21.87 -3.60
CA GLU A 26 -0.25 -21.47 -4.56
C GLU A 26 -1.19 -20.40 -3.97
N LYS A 27 -1.63 -20.56 -2.72
CA LYS A 27 -2.44 -19.53 -2.03
C LYS A 27 -1.65 -18.22 -1.89
N ARG A 28 -0.37 -18.29 -1.52
CA ARG A 28 0.51 -17.13 -1.41
C ARG A 28 0.69 -16.44 -2.77
N LYS A 29 0.94 -17.19 -3.84
CA LYS A 29 1.07 -16.67 -5.20
C LYS A 29 -0.19 -15.94 -5.66
N ARG A 30 -1.37 -16.53 -5.49
CA ARG A 30 -2.65 -15.89 -5.83
C ARG A 30 -2.83 -14.55 -5.11
N ARG A 31 -2.52 -14.50 -3.80
CA ARG A 31 -2.60 -13.26 -3.02
C ARG A 31 -1.54 -12.23 -3.42
N LEU A 32 -0.33 -12.65 -3.80
CA LEU A 32 0.70 -11.74 -4.34
C LEU A 32 0.29 -11.13 -5.68
N ILE A 33 -0.44 -11.87 -6.53
CA ILE A 33 -0.99 -11.34 -7.78
C ILE A 33 -2.02 -10.25 -7.48
N LEU A 34 -2.96 -10.48 -6.54
CA LEU A 34 -3.92 -9.46 -6.11
C LEU A 34 -3.24 -8.23 -5.53
N TRP A 35 -2.22 -8.43 -4.69
CA TRP A 35 -1.39 -7.36 -4.16
C TRP A 35 -0.71 -6.55 -5.27
N MET A 36 -0.10 -7.23 -6.24
CA MET A 36 0.57 -6.58 -7.37
C MET A 36 -0.41 -5.76 -8.21
N ASN A 37 -1.57 -6.31 -8.55
CA ASN A 37 -2.61 -5.63 -9.32
C ASN A 37 -3.12 -4.38 -8.58
N HIS A 38 -3.25 -4.44 -7.25
CA HIS A 38 -3.66 -3.29 -6.45
C HIS A 38 -2.55 -2.22 -6.39
N MET A 39 -1.28 -2.63 -6.28
CA MET A 39 -0.15 -1.70 -6.30
C MET A 39 -0.03 -0.98 -7.65
N THR A 40 -0.14 -1.70 -8.76
CA THR A 40 0.02 -1.14 -10.11
C THR A 40 -1.16 -0.30 -10.59
N SER A 41 -2.38 -0.59 -10.12
CA SER A 41 -3.58 0.19 -10.47
C SER A 41 -3.74 1.47 -9.64
N HIS A 42 -3.08 1.57 -8.48
CA HIS A 42 -3.19 2.74 -7.62
C HIS A 42 -2.35 3.91 -8.16
N PRO A 43 -2.91 5.12 -8.36
CA PRO A 43 -2.23 6.22 -9.06
C PRO A 43 -0.97 6.73 -8.36
N VAL A 44 -0.90 6.67 -7.03
CA VAL A 44 0.29 7.06 -6.26
C VAL A 44 1.29 5.91 -6.05
N LEU A 45 0.84 4.74 -5.59
CA LEU A 45 1.74 3.61 -5.27
C LEU A 45 2.48 3.07 -6.50
N SER A 46 1.85 3.09 -7.68
CA SER A 46 2.48 2.63 -8.92
C SER A 46 3.63 3.52 -9.38
N GLN A 47 3.64 4.79 -8.98
CA GLN A 47 4.68 5.79 -9.30
C GLN A 47 5.77 5.88 -8.23
N TYR A 48 5.73 5.03 -7.19
CA TYR A 48 6.75 5.05 -6.16
C TYR A 48 8.09 4.54 -6.73
N GLU A 49 9.13 5.38 -6.68
CA GLU A 49 10.47 5.01 -7.19
C GLU A 49 11.00 3.70 -6.59
N GLY A 50 10.73 3.43 -5.30
CA GLY A 50 11.15 2.18 -4.68
C GLY A 50 10.39 0.95 -5.22
N PHE A 51 9.15 1.13 -5.69
CA PHE A 51 8.38 0.08 -6.35
C PHE A 51 8.81 -0.11 -7.81
N GLU A 52 9.08 0.97 -8.54
CA GLU A 52 9.68 0.89 -9.87
C GLU A 52 11.04 0.18 -9.83
N HIS A 53 11.92 0.56 -8.91
CA HIS A 53 13.21 -0.11 -8.69
C HIS A 53 13.04 -1.59 -8.33
N PHE A 54 12.00 -1.95 -7.57
CA PHE A 54 11.66 -3.34 -7.26
C PHE A 54 11.30 -4.16 -8.51
N LEU A 55 10.64 -3.56 -9.50
CA LEU A 55 10.21 -4.25 -10.72
C LEU A 55 11.29 -4.29 -11.81
N MET A 56 12.06 -3.21 -11.94
CA MET A 56 12.88 -2.97 -13.13
C MET A 56 14.38 -3.26 -12.93
N CYS A 57 14.86 -3.33 -11.69
CA CYS A 57 16.29 -3.52 -11.42
C CYS A 57 16.75 -4.95 -11.72
N ALA A 58 17.58 -5.12 -12.75
CA ALA A 58 18.16 -6.41 -13.14
C ALA A 58 19.60 -6.66 -12.64
N ASP A 59 20.25 -5.66 -12.02
CA ASP A 59 21.63 -5.78 -11.53
C ASP A 59 21.71 -5.86 -9.99
N ASP A 60 22.49 -6.81 -9.48
CA ASP A 60 22.62 -7.08 -8.03
C ASP A 60 23.27 -5.94 -7.25
N LYS A 61 24.25 -5.24 -7.84
CA LYS A 61 24.92 -4.12 -7.16
C LYS A 61 23.99 -2.91 -7.12
N GLN A 62 23.33 -2.60 -8.24
CA GLN A 62 22.32 -1.56 -8.33
C GLN A 62 21.14 -1.84 -7.42
N TRP A 63 20.74 -3.11 -7.27
CA TRP A 63 19.69 -3.50 -6.34
C TRP A 63 20.00 -3.05 -4.90
N LYS A 64 21.22 -3.33 -4.41
CA LYS A 64 21.63 -2.91 -3.06
C LYS A 64 21.70 -1.40 -2.91
N LEU A 65 22.14 -0.67 -3.94
CA LEU A 65 22.22 0.79 -3.91
C LEU A 65 20.82 1.43 -3.90
N GLY A 66 19.93 1.02 -4.81
CA GLY A 66 18.56 1.53 -4.87
C GLY A 66 17.75 1.18 -3.62
N LYS A 67 17.94 -0.03 -3.06
CA LYS A 67 17.37 -0.41 -1.77
C LYS A 67 17.79 0.55 -0.65
N ARG A 68 19.10 0.82 -0.52
CA ARG A 68 19.62 1.77 0.49
C ARG A 68 19.13 3.19 0.27
N ARG A 69 18.92 3.60 -0.98
CA ARG A 69 18.33 4.90 -1.32
C ARG A 69 16.90 5.01 -0.80
N ALA A 70 16.06 4.01 -1.08
CA ALA A 70 14.68 3.95 -0.61
C ALA A 70 14.58 3.88 0.92
N GLU A 71 15.52 3.20 1.59
CA GLU A 71 15.59 3.15 3.07
C GLU A 71 15.97 4.49 3.72
N LYS A 72 16.62 5.40 2.99
CA LYS A 72 17.08 6.72 3.46
C LYS A 72 16.15 7.87 3.06
N ASP A 73 15.01 7.57 2.45
CA ASP A 73 14.03 8.56 2.00
C ASP A 73 13.49 9.37 3.19
N GLU A 74 13.64 10.69 3.12
CA GLU A 74 13.21 11.62 4.16
C GLU A 74 11.73 12.02 4.02
N MET A 75 11.15 11.89 2.82
CA MET A 75 9.78 12.27 2.50
C MET A 75 8.79 11.17 2.91
N VAL A 76 8.88 10.74 4.16
CA VAL A 76 8.09 9.66 4.77
C VAL A 76 7.21 10.20 5.89
N GLY A 77 6.19 9.44 6.30
CA GLY A 77 5.35 9.84 7.42
C GLY A 77 4.51 11.07 7.08
N ALA A 78 4.54 12.08 7.97
CA ALA A 78 3.88 13.36 7.71
C ALA A 78 4.56 14.17 6.58
N HIS A 79 5.88 14.01 6.36
CA HIS A 79 6.61 14.73 5.31
C HIS A 79 6.15 14.34 3.91
N PHE A 80 5.58 13.14 3.74
CA PHE A 80 4.94 12.74 2.49
C PHE A 80 3.87 13.75 2.04
N MET A 81 3.16 14.40 2.97
CA MET A 81 2.13 15.39 2.62
C MET A 81 2.68 16.60 1.88
N LEU A 82 3.96 16.93 2.07
CA LEU A 82 4.62 18.03 1.37
C LEU A 82 4.86 17.72 -0.12
N THR A 83 4.72 16.46 -0.55
CA THR A 83 4.80 16.10 -1.97
C THR A 83 3.46 16.24 -2.70
N LEU A 84 2.37 16.54 -1.97
CA LEU A 84 1.04 16.66 -2.53
C LEU A 84 0.75 18.11 -2.91
N GLN A 85 0.20 18.30 -4.11
CA GLN A 85 -0.41 19.56 -4.51
C GLN A 85 -1.91 19.46 -4.28
N ILE A 86 -2.45 20.32 -3.42
CA ILE A 86 -3.89 20.37 -3.13
C ILE A 86 -4.59 21.39 -4.05
N PRO A 87 -5.89 21.18 -4.35
CA PRO A 87 -6.69 22.18 -5.04
C PRO A 87 -6.71 23.52 -4.29
N LYS A 88 -6.97 24.62 -5.01
CA LYS A 88 -7.02 25.97 -4.42
C LYS A 88 -8.39 26.31 -3.83
N GLU A 89 -9.40 25.53 -4.18
CA GLU A 89 -10.76 25.65 -3.70
C GLU A 89 -10.82 25.31 -2.21
N HIS A 90 -11.38 26.22 -1.43
CA HIS A 90 -11.61 25.99 -0.01
C HIS A 90 -12.85 25.11 0.18
N GLN A 91 -12.72 24.08 1.03
CA GLN A 91 -13.82 23.25 1.50
C GLN A 91 -14.14 23.62 2.94
N ASP A 92 -15.40 23.50 3.33
CA ASP A 92 -15.79 23.61 4.74
C ASP A 92 -15.22 22.41 5.51
N LEU A 93 -14.53 22.68 6.61
CA LEU A 93 -13.94 21.63 7.45
C LEU A 93 -15.01 20.77 8.13
N GLN A 94 -16.19 21.33 8.39
CA GLN A 94 -17.31 20.58 8.95
C GLN A 94 -17.83 19.54 7.95
N ASP A 95 -17.95 19.91 6.66
CA ASP A 95 -18.34 18.97 5.59
C ASP A 95 -17.31 17.84 5.42
N VAL A 96 -16.02 18.17 5.55
CA VAL A 96 -14.93 17.18 5.49
C VAL A 96 -15.01 16.21 6.67
N GLU A 97 -15.24 16.72 7.89
CA GLU A 97 -15.40 15.89 9.09
C GLU A 97 -16.60 14.94 8.97
N GLU A 98 -17.76 15.45 8.51
CA GLU A 98 -18.94 14.64 8.26
C GLU A 98 -18.65 13.52 7.23
N ARG A 99 -17.92 13.84 6.15
CA ARG A 99 -17.50 12.83 5.16
C ARG A 99 -16.61 11.75 5.78
N VAL A 100 -15.68 12.14 6.66
CA VAL A 100 -14.78 11.19 7.35
C VAL A 100 -15.58 10.27 8.27
N ASP A 101 -16.52 10.81 9.05
CA ASP A 101 -17.36 10.01 9.95
C ASP A 101 -18.29 9.05 9.20
N ASN A 102 -18.89 9.52 8.10
CA ASN A 102 -19.68 8.68 7.21
C ASN A 102 -18.85 7.52 6.63
N PHE A 103 -17.63 7.80 6.15
CA PHE A 103 -16.73 6.77 5.64
C PHE A 103 -16.31 5.77 6.73
N LYS A 104 -16.03 6.25 7.94
CA LYS A 104 -15.68 5.42 9.10
C LYS A 104 -16.82 4.48 9.49
N ALA A 105 -18.06 4.96 9.50
CA ALA A 105 -19.24 4.14 9.76
C ALA A 105 -19.45 3.08 8.66
N PHE A 106 -19.28 3.47 7.40
CA PHE A 106 -19.31 2.56 6.26
C PHE A 106 -18.25 1.46 6.36
N ALA A 107 -16.99 1.83 6.57
CA ALA A 107 -15.86 0.91 6.59
C ALA A 107 -16.01 -0.15 7.69
N ARG A 108 -16.51 0.22 8.88
CA ARG A 108 -16.80 -0.75 9.96
C ARG A 108 -17.84 -1.78 9.55
N LYS A 109 -18.99 -1.34 9.01
CA LYS A 109 -20.05 -2.25 8.56
C LYS A 109 -19.58 -3.15 7.41
N MET A 110 -18.76 -2.60 6.52
CA MET A 110 -18.16 -3.38 5.43
C MET A 110 -17.22 -4.46 5.96
N ASP A 111 -16.36 -4.14 6.92
CA ASP A 111 -15.45 -5.09 7.56
C ASP A 111 -16.22 -6.24 8.21
N ASP A 112 -17.23 -5.92 9.04
CA ASP A 112 -18.12 -6.92 9.66
C ASP A 112 -18.77 -7.84 8.62
N SER A 113 -19.26 -7.27 7.51
CA SER A 113 -19.93 -8.02 6.44
C SER A 113 -18.97 -8.93 5.67
N VAL A 114 -17.76 -8.46 5.37
CA VAL A 114 -16.73 -9.25 4.68
C VAL A 114 -16.29 -10.43 5.56
N MET A 115 -16.12 -10.20 6.86
CA MET A 115 -15.77 -11.25 7.81
C MET A 115 -16.86 -12.33 7.93
N GLN A 116 -18.13 -11.99 7.71
CA GLN A 116 -19.22 -12.97 7.68
C GLN A 116 -19.29 -13.80 6.39
N LEU A 117 -18.70 -13.32 5.30
CA LEU A 117 -18.67 -14.02 4.01
C LEU A 117 -17.50 -15.01 3.87
N THR A 118 -16.52 -14.94 4.78
CA THR A 118 -15.24 -15.67 4.71
C THR A 118 -15.25 -16.86 5.66
#